data_AF-A0A3A1Y798-F1
#
_entry.id   AF-A0A3A1Y798-F1
#
_cell.length_a   1.000
_cell.length_b   1.000
_cell.length_c   1.000
_cell.angle_alpha   90.00
_cell.angle_beta   90.00
_cell.angle_gamma   90.00
#
_symmetry.space_group_name_H-M   'P 1'
#
loop_
_entity.id
_entity.type
_entity.pdbx_description
1 polymer ?
#
loop_
_entity_poly.entity_id
_entity_poly.type
_entity_poly.pdbx_seq_one_letter_code
_entity_poly.pdbx_strand_id
1 'polypeptide(L)'
;MLKKTLVATSLALTSLGSWAFLFPNKIPDYSSYLTPMLELEYNRYSQLLSNYDTYLERVLQEFRSRNGFGGIQASPIKFISLVSLYFLTPLNKDFQVNHFYPPRYTQSQELVDLVKMSELCYYLYERNSFYVSDSNYNNACKRIINFYYLFNYNPEFVQTIALITTKSYIENKRNQYTLSFSERKLKENNLDNFELSFKYTLLNANNYFNENMRNYVRNTYGVFIVNQ
;
A
#
# COMPACT_ATOMS: atom_id res chain seq x y z
N MET A 1 1.67 7.50 -22.75
CA MET A 1 1.52 8.77 -22.01
C MET A 1 1.62 8.61 -20.49
N LEU A 2 0.99 7.60 -19.87
CA LEU A 2 1.11 7.31 -18.41
C LEU A 2 2.55 7.21 -17.86
N LYS A 3 3.51 6.70 -18.67
CA LYS A 3 4.94 6.64 -18.30
C LYS A 3 5.56 8.03 -18.07
N LYS A 4 5.16 9.04 -18.85
CA LYS A 4 5.67 10.42 -18.69
C LYS A 4 4.95 11.13 -17.56
N THR A 5 3.67 10.88 -17.30
CA THR A 5 2.98 11.51 -16.17
C THR A 5 3.45 10.92 -14.85
N LEU A 6 3.52 9.59 -14.68
CA LEU A 6 4.07 9.02 -13.45
C LEU A 6 5.53 9.43 -13.21
N VAL A 7 6.38 9.46 -14.25
CA VAL A 7 7.79 9.85 -14.10
C VAL A 7 7.98 11.37 -13.99
N ALA A 8 7.24 12.20 -14.73
CA ALA A 8 7.31 13.66 -14.64
C ALA A 8 6.57 14.21 -13.42
N THR A 9 5.53 13.55 -12.93
CA THR A 9 4.91 13.84 -11.63
C THR A 9 5.84 13.34 -10.53
N SER A 10 6.48 12.17 -10.63
CA SER A 10 7.52 11.74 -9.67
C SER A 10 8.78 12.63 -9.69
N LEU A 11 9.14 13.23 -10.83
CA LEU A 11 10.27 14.18 -10.99
C LEU A 11 9.88 15.64 -10.74
N ALA A 12 8.60 16.00 -10.76
CA ALA A 12 8.12 17.33 -10.36
C ALA A 12 7.89 17.40 -8.84
N LEU A 13 7.56 16.27 -8.21
CA LEU A 13 7.33 16.12 -6.78
C LEU A 13 8.61 16.01 -5.93
N THR A 14 9.79 16.17 -6.54
CA THR A 14 11.09 16.24 -5.84
C THR A 14 11.38 17.58 -5.17
N SER A 15 10.42 18.51 -5.15
CA SER A 15 10.51 19.73 -4.36
C SER A 15 9.37 19.79 -3.35
N LEU A 16 9.75 19.88 -2.07
CA LEU A 16 8.94 20.22 -0.89
C LEU A 16 8.39 19.02 -0.10
N GLY A 17 9.28 18.41 0.69
CA GLY A 17 8.89 17.81 1.95
C GLY A 17 8.68 18.90 3.00
N SER A 18 7.44 19.10 3.46
CA SER A 18 7.18 19.70 4.77
C SER A 18 5.71 19.56 5.20
N TRP A 19 5.55 18.93 6.36
CA TRP A 19 4.45 19.00 7.34
C TRP A 19 3.26 18.03 7.20
N ALA A 20 3.13 17.17 8.22
CA ALA A 20 1.86 16.62 8.69
C ALA A 20 1.96 16.52 10.23
N PHE A 21 1.08 17.21 10.97
CA PHE A 21 1.03 17.25 12.44
C PHE A 21 -0.34 16.78 12.94
N LEU A 22 -0.31 15.96 14.01
CA LEU A 22 -1.38 15.50 14.91
C LEU A 22 -2.77 15.21 14.31
N PHE A 23 -3.04 13.96 13.88
CA PHE A 23 -4.40 13.49 13.59
C PHE A 23 -4.62 11.98 13.87
N PRO A 24 -5.89 11.56 14.12
CA PRO A 24 -6.25 10.30 14.81
C PRO A 24 -6.04 8.99 14.04
N ASN A 25 -5.59 9.05 12.78
CA ASN A 25 -5.32 7.87 11.95
C ASN A 25 -3.83 7.53 11.87
N LYS A 26 -3.00 8.08 12.77
CA LYS A 26 -1.58 7.76 12.85
C LYS A 26 -1.43 6.27 13.12
N ILE A 27 -0.57 5.63 12.34
CA ILE A 27 -0.13 4.27 12.62
C ILE A 27 0.68 4.32 13.93
N PRO A 28 0.35 3.50 14.94
CA PRO A 28 1.08 3.50 16.19
C PRO A 28 2.57 3.22 15.95
N ASP A 29 3.44 3.85 16.74
CA ASP A 29 4.86 3.56 16.70
C ASP A 29 5.15 2.24 17.43
N TYR A 30 4.95 1.13 16.72
CA TYR A 30 5.10 -0.22 17.25
C TYR A 30 6.53 -0.56 17.64
N SER A 31 7.52 0.22 17.20
CA SER A 31 8.92 0.06 17.63
C SER A 31 9.07 0.20 19.14
N SER A 32 8.28 1.11 19.73
CA SER A 32 8.32 1.46 21.15
C SER A 32 7.54 0.52 22.06
N TYR A 33 6.70 -0.35 21.50
CA TYR A 33 5.82 -1.23 22.27
C TYR A 33 6.61 -2.38 22.88
N LEU A 34 6.12 -2.99 23.96
CA LEU A 34 6.63 -4.28 24.46
C LEU A 34 5.92 -5.45 23.77
N THR A 35 6.54 -6.63 23.71
CA THR A 35 5.93 -7.80 23.04
C THR A 35 4.51 -8.12 23.53
N PRO A 36 4.20 -8.13 24.85
CA PRO A 36 2.83 -8.35 25.31
C PRO A 36 1.82 -7.29 24.82
N MET A 37 2.28 -6.05 24.59
CA MET A 37 1.41 -4.99 24.05
C MET A 37 1.12 -5.21 22.56
N LEU A 38 2.13 -5.64 21.79
CA LEU A 38 1.94 -6.03 20.38
C LEU A 38 0.98 -7.22 20.27
N GLU A 39 1.14 -8.22 21.13
CA GLU A 39 0.27 -9.40 21.18
C GLU A 39 -1.17 -9.05 21.57
N LEU A 40 -1.37 -8.11 22.50
CA LEU A 40 -2.69 -7.59 22.83
C LEU A 40 -3.34 -6.88 21.64
N GLU A 41 -2.60 -6.04 20.93
CA GLU A 41 -3.09 -5.41 19.71
C GLU A 41 -3.40 -6.44 18.62
N TYR A 42 -2.55 -7.45 18.47
CA TYR A 42 -2.75 -8.54 17.52
C TYR A 42 -4.08 -9.25 17.75
N ASN A 43 -4.39 -9.58 19.00
CA ASN A 43 -5.67 -10.22 19.34
C ASN A 43 -6.86 -9.32 19.00
N ARG A 44 -6.75 -8.00 19.23
CA ARG A 44 -7.80 -7.02 18.88
C ARG A 44 -8.05 -6.96 17.37
N TYR A 45 -7.00 -7.14 16.57
CA TYR A 45 -7.06 -7.07 15.11
C TYR A 45 -7.19 -8.43 14.41
N SER A 46 -7.22 -9.54 15.15
CA SER A 46 -7.19 -10.92 14.62
C SER A 46 -8.26 -11.21 13.56
N GLN A 47 -9.48 -10.72 13.77
CA GLN A 47 -10.57 -10.88 12.80
C GLN A 47 -10.33 -10.06 11.52
N LEU A 48 -9.82 -8.83 11.66
CA LEU A 48 -9.48 -7.98 10.51
C LEU A 48 -8.33 -8.60 9.71
N LEU A 49 -7.30 -9.12 10.38
CA LEU A 49 -6.17 -9.82 9.76
C LEU A 49 -6.63 -10.97 8.86
N SER A 50 -7.54 -11.82 9.33
CA SER A 50 -8.10 -12.93 8.54
C SER A 50 -8.84 -12.45 7.29
N ASN A 51 -9.58 -11.35 7.40
CA ASN A 51 -10.27 -10.75 6.26
C ASN A 51 -9.27 -10.22 5.21
N TYR A 52 -8.19 -9.56 5.65
CA TYR A 52 -7.15 -9.10 4.74
C TYR A 52 -6.35 -10.24 4.13
N ASP A 53 -6.05 -11.30 4.89
CA ASP A 53 -5.40 -12.50 4.35
C ASP A 53 -6.23 -13.12 3.23
N THR A 54 -7.52 -13.31 3.49
CA THR A 54 -8.48 -13.83 2.49
C THR A 54 -8.58 -12.92 1.28
N TYR A 55 -8.64 -11.60 1.49
CA TYR A 55 -8.66 -10.61 0.42
C TYR A 55 -7.40 -10.69 -0.44
N LEU A 56 -6.21 -10.68 0.17
CA LEU A 56 -4.93 -10.74 -0.51
C LEU A 56 -4.78 -12.07 -1.26
N GLU A 57 -5.12 -13.20 -0.66
CA GLU A 57 -5.10 -14.51 -1.32
C GLU A 57 -6.01 -14.52 -2.55
N ARG A 58 -7.24 -14.01 -2.44
CA ARG A 58 -8.16 -13.93 -3.58
C ARG A 58 -7.58 -13.09 -4.70
N VAL A 59 -7.06 -11.90 -4.42
CA VAL A 59 -6.48 -11.03 -5.45
C VAL A 59 -5.24 -11.68 -6.08
N LEU A 60 -4.41 -12.37 -5.29
CA LEU A 60 -3.26 -13.14 -5.78
C LEU A 60 -3.70 -14.30 -6.70
N GLN A 61 -4.71 -15.06 -6.30
CA GLN A 61 -5.25 -16.16 -7.09
C GLN A 61 -5.84 -15.66 -8.40
N GLU A 62 -6.61 -14.58 -8.38
CA GLU A 62 -7.14 -13.94 -9.60
C GLU A 62 -6.01 -13.45 -10.51
N PHE A 63 -4.98 -12.84 -9.94
CA PHE A 63 -3.83 -12.39 -10.70
C PHE A 63 -3.12 -13.57 -11.38
N ARG A 64 -2.87 -14.65 -10.65
CA ARG A 64 -2.24 -15.87 -11.18
C ARG A 64 -3.11 -16.55 -12.24
N SER A 65 -4.41 -16.67 -12.03
CA SER A 65 -5.32 -17.35 -12.96
C SER A 65 -5.43 -16.62 -14.30
N ARG A 66 -5.48 -15.27 -14.27
CA ARG A 66 -5.56 -14.46 -15.49
C ARG A 66 -4.27 -14.46 -16.32
N ASN A 67 -3.13 -14.74 -15.72
CA ASN A 67 -1.83 -14.56 -16.37
C ASN A 67 -0.97 -15.83 -16.49
N GLY A 68 -1.46 -16.96 -15.97
CA GLY A 68 -0.70 -18.21 -15.90
C GLY A 68 0.35 -18.19 -14.79
N PHE A 69 0.63 -19.37 -14.22
CA PHE A 69 1.69 -19.51 -13.23
C PHE A 69 3.07 -19.41 -13.89
N GLY A 70 3.92 -18.50 -13.41
CA GLY A 70 5.36 -18.54 -13.68
C GLY A 70 5.82 -18.12 -15.08
N GLY A 71 5.08 -17.26 -15.79
CA GLY A 71 5.43 -16.85 -17.17
C GLY A 71 5.52 -15.34 -17.43
N ILE A 72 5.18 -14.49 -16.46
CA ILE A 72 5.06 -13.06 -16.72
C ILE A 72 6.42 -12.40 -16.60
N GLN A 73 6.96 -11.93 -17.72
CA GLN A 73 8.05 -10.95 -17.71
C GLN A 73 7.46 -9.55 -17.49
N ALA A 74 7.85 -8.90 -16.41
CA ALA A 74 7.43 -7.55 -16.08
C ALA A 74 8.64 -6.68 -15.75
N SER A 75 8.63 -5.42 -16.17
CA SER A 75 9.56 -4.45 -15.60
C SER A 75 9.15 -4.14 -14.14
N PRO A 76 10.09 -3.67 -13.30
CA PRO A 76 9.80 -3.11 -11.97
C PRO A 76 8.53 -2.24 -11.92
N ILE A 77 8.42 -1.32 -12.88
CA ILE A 77 7.30 -0.37 -13.00
C ILE A 77 5.99 -1.10 -13.27
N LYS A 78 6.01 -2.10 -14.15
CA LYS A 78 4.80 -2.86 -14.50
C LYS A 78 4.34 -3.71 -13.30
N PHE A 79 5.26 -4.28 -12.53
CA PHE A 79 4.91 -5.01 -11.32
C PHE A 79 4.35 -4.08 -10.22
N ILE A 80 5.02 -2.96 -9.93
CA ILE A 80 4.50 -1.96 -8.98
C ILE A 80 3.10 -1.51 -9.39
N SER A 81 2.89 -1.20 -10.68
CA SER A 81 1.59 -0.80 -11.19
C SER A 81 0.50 -1.86 -10.99
N LEU A 82 0.84 -3.15 -11.09
CA LEU A 82 -0.07 -4.25 -10.82
C LEU A 82 -0.41 -4.30 -9.33
N VAL A 83 0.61 -4.30 -8.46
CA VAL A 83 0.40 -4.35 -7.02
C VAL A 83 -0.42 -3.14 -6.55
N SER A 84 -0.12 -1.95 -7.05
CA SER A 84 -0.79 -0.73 -6.64
C SER A 84 -2.23 -0.62 -7.15
N LEU A 85 -2.48 -0.89 -8.44
CA LEU A 85 -3.83 -0.71 -9.02
C LEU A 85 -4.80 -1.82 -8.60
N TYR A 86 -4.30 -3.05 -8.41
CA TYR A 86 -5.17 -4.20 -8.13
C TYR A 86 -5.30 -4.51 -6.63
N PHE A 87 -4.31 -4.16 -5.81
CA PHE A 87 -4.36 -4.41 -4.37
C PHE A 87 -4.66 -3.14 -3.58
N LEU A 88 -3.92 -2.05 -3.81
CA LEU A 88 -4.02 -0.86 -2.96
C LEU A 88 -5.19 0.05 -3.33
N THR A 89 -5.40 0.33 -4.62
CA THR A 89 -6.49 1.20 -5.06
C THR A 89 -7.87 0.74 -4.57
N PRO A 90 -8.25 -0.57 -4.64
CA PRO A 90 -9.56 -1.01 -4.16
C PRO A 90 -9.75 -0.87 -2.65
N LEU A 91 -8.68 -0.99 -1.86
CA LEU A 91 -8.72 -0.74 -0.42
C LEU A 91 -8.93 0.73 -0.12
N ASN A 92 -8.49 1.62 -1.02
CA ASN A 92 -8.64 3.05 -0.92
C ASN A 92 -9.92 3.60 -1.59
N LYS A 93 -11.02 2.83 -1.59
CA LYS A 93 -12.29 3.21 -2.26
C LYS A 93 -13.11 4.27 -1.52
N ASP A 94 -13.04 4.29 -0.19
CA ASP A 94 -13.87 5.15 0.68
C ASP A 94 -13.06 6.30 1.31
N PHE A 95 -12.02 6.76 0.61
CA PHE A 95 -11.26 7.94 1.01
C PHE A 95 -12.13 9.18 1.04
N GLN A 96 -11.71 10.16 1.85
CA GLN A 96 -12.42 11.42 2.00
C GLN A 96 -11.55 12.59 1.58
N VAL A 97 -12.14 13.50 0.81
CA VAL A 97 -11.59 14.82 0.57
C VAL A 97 -12.58 15.84 1.13
N ASN A 98 -12.14 16.67 2.06
CA ASN A 98 -12.98 17.72 2.60
C ASN A 98 -13.06 18.93 1.64
N HIS A 99 -13.97 19.87 1.94
CA HIS A 99 -14.21 21.05 1.11
C HIS A 99 -13.36 22.26 1.51
N PHE A 100 -12.47 22.13 2.48
CA PHE A 100 -11.65 23.23 2.98
C PHE A 100 -10.46 23.52 2.03
N TYR A 101 -9.78 24.65 2.24
CA TYR A 101 -8.58 25.02 1.49
C TYR A 101 -7.41 25.22 2.49
N PRO A 102 -6.30 24.46 2.37
CA PRO A 102 -6.08 23.37 1.41
C PRO A 102 -7.05 22.19 1.62
N PRO A 103 -7.47 21.48 0.56
CA PRO A 103 -8.29 20.28 0.71
C PRO A 103 -7.54 19.24 1.51
N ARG A 104 -8.17 18.71 2.54
CA ARG A 104 -7.59 17.61 3.31
C ARG A 104 -7.99 16.29 2.73
N TYR A 105 -6.99 15.45 2.48
CA TYR A 105 -7.17 14.06 2.10
C TYR A 105 -7.03 13.17 3.33
N THR A 106 -8.04 12.32 3.53
CA THR A 106 -8.02 11.26 4.53
C THR A 106 -8.14 9.92 3.81
N GLN A 107 -7.15 9.06 4.04
CA GLN A 107 -7.13 7.69 3.51
C GLN A 107 -8.34 6.88 4.00
N SER A 108 -8.78 5.90 3.22
CA SER A 108 -9.78 4.93 3.70
C SER A 108 -9.31 4.23 4.98
N GLN A 109 -10.26 3.89 5.86
CA GLN A 109 -9.95 3.16 7.09
C GLN A 109 -9.36 1.79 6.77
N GLU A 110 -9.82 1.14 5.71
CA GLU A 110 -9.33 -0.17 5.30
C GLU A 110 -7.84 -0.15 4.94
N LEU A 111 -7.37 0.88 4.22
CA LEU A 111 -5.94 0.97 3.94
C LEU A 111 -5.15 1.29 5.21
N VAL A 112 -5.65 2.18 6.07
CA VAL A 112 -5.01 2.49 7.35
C VAL A 112 -4.85 1.21 8.19
N ASP A 113 -5.90 0.40 8.28
CA ASP A 113 -5.88 -0.85 9.02
C ASP A 113 -4.89 -1.84 8.42
N LEU A 114 -4.88 -2.02 7.08
CA LEU A 114 -3.89 -2.88 6.41
C LEU A 114 -2.46 -2.47 6.77
N VAL A 115 -2.17 -1.17 6.75
CA VAL A 115 -0.81 -0.67 7.02
C VAL A 115 -0.46 -0.87 8.50
N LYS A 116 -1.39 -0.58 9.43
CA LYS A 116 -1.21 -0.86 10.86
C LYS A 116 -0.91 -2.33 11.11
N MET A 117 -1.68 -3.23 10.51
CA MET A 117 -1.48 -4.68 10.64
C MET A 117 -0.16 -5.13 10.03
N SER A 118 0.25 -4.54 8.92
CA SER A 118 1.54 -4.82 8.29
C SER A 118 2.71 -4.48 9.19
N GLU A 119 2.65 -3.31 9.83
CA GLU A 119 3.67 -2.87 10.77
C GLU A 119 3.65 -3.70 12.06
N LEU A 120 2.47 -3.98 12.60
CA LEU A 120 2.30 -4.84 13.78
C LEU A 120 2.88 -6.25 13.54
N CYS A 121 2.51 -6.89 12.44
CA CYS A 121 3.02 -8.21 12.08
C CYS A 121 4.54 -8.19 11.89
N TYR A 122 5.10 -7.14 11.28
CA TYR A 122 6.55 -6.98 11.16
C TYR A 122 7.24 -6.98 12.54
N TYR A 123 6.76 -6.17 13.49
CA TYR A 123 7.36 -6.15 14.83
C TYR A 123 7.14 -7.44 15.63
N LEU A 124 6.02 -8.14 15.44
CA LEU A 124 5.81 -9.47 16.02
C LEU A 124 6.80 -10.50 15.45
N TYR A 125 7.08 -10.43 14.14
CA TYR A 125 8.06 -11.26 13.45
C TYR A 125 9.48 -11.02 13.95
N GLU A 126 9.92 -9.77 13.99
CA GLU A 126 11.25 -9.37 14.50
C GLU A 126 11.50 -9.85 15.93
N ARG A 127 10.43 -10.01 16.72
CA ARG A 127 10.50 -10.41 18.13
C ARG A 127 10.22 -11.89 18.37
N ASN A 128 10.08 -12.69 17.30
CA ASN A 128 9.75 -14.12 17.39
C ASN A 128 8.55 -14.40 18.31
N SER A 129 7.50 -13.57 18.22
CA SER A 129 6.29 -13.73 19.05
C SER A 129 5.59 -15.07 18.77
N PHE A 130 4.87 -15.57 19.77
CA PHE A 130 4.07 -16.79 19.63
C PHE A 130 3.13 -16.75 18.40
N TYR A 131 2.53 -15.59 18.11
CA TYR A 131 1.55 -15.42 17.03
C TYR A 131 2.12 -15.57 15.61
N VAL A 132 3.43 -15.41 15.43
CA VAL A 132 4.11 -15.71 14.16
C VAL A 132 4.62 -17.14 14.08
N SER A 133 4.74 -17.83 15.23
CA SER A 133 5.12 -19.25 15.30
C SER A 133 3.93 -20.21 15.21
N ASP A 134 2.73 -19.80 15.62
CA ASP A 134 1.52 -20.61 15.56
C ASP A 134 1.05 -20.81 14.10
N SER A 135 0.90 -22.06 13.65
CA SER A 135 0.53 -22.40 12.27
C SER A 135 -0.79 -21.81 11.78
N ASN A 136 -1.73 -21.50 12.68
CA ASN A 136 -3.03 -20.92 12.33
C ASN A 136 -2.91 -19.42 12.02
N TYR A 137 -1.98 -18.73 12.69
CA TYR A 137 -1.78 -17.29 12.60
C TYR A 137 -0.59 -16.90 11.73
N ASN A 138 0.36 -17.81 11.58
CA ASN A 138 1.55 -17.68 10.74
C ASN A 138 1.15 -17.28 9.32
N ASN A 139 0.11 -17.89 8.74
CA ASN A 139 -0.27 -17.62 7.36
C ASN A 139 -0.69 -16.15 7.12
N ALA A 140 -1.51 -15.58 8.01
CA ALA A 140 -2.02 -14.22 7.86
C ALA A 140 -0.91 -13.18 8.04
N CYS A 141 -0.18 -13.22 9.18
CA CYS A 141 0.92 -12.28 9.38
C CYS A 141 2.02 -12.45 8.33
N LYS A 142 2.39 -13.69 8.00
CA LYS A 142 3.42 -13.95 6.99
C LYS A 142 3.02 -13.35 5.64
N ARG A 143 1.76 -13.49 5.21
CA ARG A 143 1.30 -12.91 3.94
C ARG A 143 1.26 -11.39 3.97
N ILE A 144 0.81 -10.80 5.07
CA ILE A 144 0.74 -9.34 5.20
C ILE A 144 2.16 -8.73 5.28
N ILE A 145 3.08 -9.32 6.05
CA ILE A 145 4.50 -8.89 6.09
C ILE A 145 5.15 -9.02 4.72
N ASN A 146 4.87 -10.12 4.03
CA ASN A 146 5.33 -10.38 2.67
C ASN A 146 4.90 -9.26 1.70
N PHE A 147 3.66 -8.82 1.80
CA PHE A 147 3.17 -7.66 1.06
C PHE A 147 3.87 -6.36 1.53
N TYR A 148 4.05 -6.16 2.84
CA TYR A 148 4.75 -5.00 3.40
C TYR A 148 6.22 -4.89 2.98
N TYR A 149 6.89 -6.03 2.82
CA TYR A 149 8.25 -6.13 2.31
C TYR A 149 8.36 -5.55 0.90
N LEU A 150 7.39 -5.81 0.02
CA LEU A 150 7.35 -5.19 -1.32
C LEU A 150 7.37 -3.67 -1.26
N PHE A 151 6.84 -3.09 -0.19
CA PHE A 151 6.81 -1.65 0.05
C PHE A 151 7.94 -1.18 0.98
N ASN A 152 9.00 -2.00 1.09
CA ASN A 152 10.22 -1.72 1.85
C ASN A 152 9.95 -1.34 3.32
N TYR A 153 8.96 -2.00 3.93
CA TYR A 153 8.56 -1.77 5.33
C TYR A 153 8.27 -0.29 5.64
N ASN A 154 7.81 0.47 4.63
CA ASN A 154 7.53 1.88 4.78
C ASN A 154 6.02 2.12 4.68
N PRO A 155 5.36 2.49 5.80
CA PRO A 155 3.92 2.68 5.82
C PRO A 155 3.47 3.88 4.99
N GLU A 156 4.26 4.96 5.02
CA GLU A 156 4.02 6.19 4.26
C GLU A 156 4.12 5.92 2.76
N PHE A 157 5.03 5.05 2.34
CA PHE A 157 5.16 4.65 0.94
C PHE A 157 3.94 3.88 0.45
N VAL A 158 3.40 2.94 1.25
CA VAL A 158 2.15 2.22 0.91
C VAL A 158 0.99 3.20 0.70
N GLN A 159 0.81 4.13 1.63
CA GLN A 159 -0.25 5.14 1.59
C GLN A 159 -0.07 6.08 0.38
N THR A 160 1.17 6.50 0.12
CA THR A 160 1.54 7.33 -1.04
C THR A 160 1.19 6.64 -2.36
N ILE A 161 1.60 5.39 -2.53
CA ILE A 161 1.31 4.63 -3.75
C ILE A 161 -0.20 4.47 -3.93
N ALA A 162 -0.93 4.14 -2.87
CA ALA A 162 -2.39 4.01 -2.94
C ALA A 162 -3.08 5.31 -3.36
N LEU A 163 -2.67 6.46 -2.83
CA LEU A 163 -3.19 7.77 -3.22
C LEU A 163 -2.95 8.04 -4.72
N ILE A 164 -1.70 7.89 -5.18
CA ILE A 164 -1.32 8.14 -6.57
C ILE A 164 -2.12 7.24 -7.52
N THR A 165 -2.24 5.96 -7.17
CA THR A 165 -2.91 4.99 -8.05
C THR A 165 -4.42 5.09 -7.99
N THR A 166 -5.00 5.50 -6.86
CA THR A 166 -6.42 5.88 -6.79
C THR A 166 -6.71 7.08 -7.66
N LYS A 167 -5.91 8.16 -7.60
CA LYS A 167 -6.06 9.32 -8.49
C LYS A 167 -5.96 8.91 -9.95
N SER A 168 -4.94 8.14 -10.32
CA SER A 168 -4.77 7.65 -11.69
C SER A 168 -5.94 6.76 -12.14
N TYR A 169 -6.46 5.89 -11.27
CA TYR A 169 -7.63 5.07 -11.56
C TYR A 169 -8.89 5.92 -11.83
N ILE A 170 -9.13 6.93 -10.99
CA ILE A 170 -10.26 7.87 -11.14
C ILE A 170 -10.16 8.68 -12.43
N GLU A 171 -8.97 9.14 -12.78
CA GLU A 171 -8.72 9.89 -14.03
C GLU A 171 -9.07 9.07 -15.28
N ASN A 172 -8.90 7.75 -15.21
CA ASN A 172 -9.19 6.83 -16.31
C ASN A 172 -10.65 6.30 -16.31
N LYS A 173 -11.50 6.67 -15.35
CA LYS A 173 -12.92 6.28 -15.35
C LYS A 173 -13.64 6.96 -16.52
N ARG A 174 -14.28 6.14 -17.38
CA ARG A 174 -15.00 6.61 -18.59
C ARG A 174 -16.20 7.50 -18.28
N ASN A 175 -16.94 7.19 -17.20
CA ASN A 175 -18.11 7.96 -16.80
C ASN A 175 -17.75 8.92 -15.66
N GLN A 176 -17.70 10.21 -15.97
CA GLN A 176 -17.33 11.25 -14.99
C GLN A 176 -18.50 11.65 -14.09
N TYR A 177 -19.74 11.40 -14.52
CA TYR A 177 -20.95 11.73 -13.77
C TYR A 177 -21.21 10.81 -12.58
N THR A 178 -20.54 9.64 -12.54
CA THR A 178 -20.63 8.69 -11.43
C THR A 178 -19.59 8.93 -10.33
N LEU A 179 -18.73 9.96 -10.47
CA LEU A 179 -17.72 10.25 -9.47
C LEU A 179 -18.35 10.85 -8.22
N SER A 180 -17.96 10.34 -7.05
CA SER A 180 -18.31 10.92 -5.76
C SER A 180 -17.70 12.32 -5.61
N PHE A 181 -18.14 13.07 -4.60
CA PHE A 181 -17.54 14.37 -4.30
C PHE A 181 -16.02 14.26 -4.08
N SER A 182 -15.58 13.31 -3.24
CA SER A 182 -14.16 13.08 -2.95
C SER A 182 -13.38 12.71 -4.20
N GLU A 183 -13.94 11.87 -5.07
CA GLU A 183 -13.31 11.46 -6.33
C GLU A 183 -13.15 12.63 -7.30
N ARG A 184 -14.17 13.48 -7.44
CA ARG A 184 -14.07 14.70 -8.25
C ARG A 184 -12.97 15.62 -7.72
N LYS A 185 -12.94 15.86 -6.41
CA LYS A 185 -11.92 16.73 -5.81
C LYS A 185 -10.51 16.17 -5.96
N LEU A 186 -10.31 14.87 -5.75
CA LEU A 186 -9.02 14.22 -5.95
C LEU A 186 -8.58 14.29 -7.42
N LYS A 187 -9.52 14.18 -8.36
CA LYS A 187 -9.25 14.31 -9.80
C LYS A 187 -8.86 15.74 -10.19
N GLU A 188 -9.59 16.74 -9.71
CA GLU A 188 -9.44 18.15 -10.10
C GLU A 188 -8.20 18.84 -9.53
N ASN A 189 -7.68 18.38 -8.39
CA ASN A 189 -6.58 19.05 -7.69
C ASN A 189 -5.23 18.36 -7.93
N ASN A 190 -4.15 19.15 -7.82
CA ASN A 190 -2.80 18.62 -7.71
C ASN A 190 -2.61 18.02 -6.30
N LEU A 191 -1.88 16.91 -6.19
CA LEU A 191 -1.58 16.25 -4.92
C LEU A 191 -0.84 17.18 -3.94
N ASP A 192 0.00 18.09 -4.47
CA ASP A 192 0.74 19.10 -3.69
C ASP A 192 -0.18 20.07 -2.94
N ASN A 193 -1.41 20.25 -3.42
CA ASN A 193 -2.35 21.17 -2.81
C ASN A 193 -3.12 20.52 -1.66
N PHE A 194 -2.93 19.23 -1.39
CA PHE A 194 -3.64 18.54 -0.34
C PHE A 194 -2.88 18.59 0.98
N GLU A 195 -3.62 18.86 2.06
CA GLU A 195 -3.17 18.45 3.38
C GLU A 195 -3.36 16.93 3.51
N LEU A 196 -2.26 16.19 3.54
CA LEU A 196 -2.29 14.75 3.67
C LEU A 196 -2.30 14.35 5.15
N SER A 197 -3.11 13.36 5.51
CA SER A 197 -3.11 12.79 6.86
C SER A 197 -1.87 11.94 7.18
N PHE A 198 -0.93 11.82 6.25
CA PHE A 198 0.31 11.05 6.34
C PHE A 198 1.42 11.80 5.59
N LYS A 199 2.69 11.49 5.84
CA LYS A 199 3.77 12.12 5.08
C LYS A 199 3.91 11.48 3.72
N TYR A 200 4.13 12.31 2.70
CA TYR A 200 4.34 11.85 1.34
C TYR A 200 5.81 11.47 1.16
N THR A 201 6.09 10.18 0.93
CA THR A 201 7.46 9.68 0.76
C THR A 201 7.53 8.76 -0.46
N LEU A 202 8.44 9.06 -1.40
CA LEU A 202 8.77 8.21 -2.54
C LEU A 202 10.17 7.64 -2.37
N LEU A 203 10.32 6.35 -2.62
CA LEU A 203 11.62 5.67 -2.58
C LEU A 203 12.30 5.73 -3.96
N ASN A 204 13.64 5.76 -3.96
CA ASN A 204 14.42 5.76 -5.20
C ASN A 204 14.21 4.42 -5.94
N ALA A 205 13.64 4.50 -7.15
CA ALA A 205 13.27 3.34 -7.97
C ALA A 205 14.45 2.41 -8.30
N ASN A 206 15.69 2.92 -8.29
CA ASN A 206 16.88 2.13 -8.62
C ASN A 206 17.22 1.06 -7.58
N ASN A 207 16.64 1.12 -6.37
CA ASN A 207 16.92 0.17 -5.29
C ASN A 207 15.76 -0.79 -4.98
N TYR A 208 14.66 -0.73 -5.73
CA TYR A 208 13.39 -1.39 -5.36
C TYR A 208 13.35 -2.89 -5.65
N PHE A 209 14.22 -3.38 -6.53
CA PHE A 209 14.27 -4.79 -6.94
C PHE A 209 15.69 -5.31 -6.89
N ASN A 210 16.26 -5.37 -5.68
CA ASN A 210 17.46 -6.18 -5.46
C ASN A 210 17.15 -7.67 -5.72
N GLU A 211 18.19 -8.50 -5.77
CA GLU A 211 18.03 -9.92 -6.12
C GLU A 211 17.08 -10.68 -5.17
N ASN A 212 17.15 -10.40 -3.87
CA ASN A 212 16.27 -11.00 -2.87
C ASN A 212 14.80 -10.65 -3.14
N MET A 213 14.52 -9.38 -3.43
CA MET A 213 13.18 -8.91 -3.78
C MET A 213 12.69 -9.55 -5.10
N ARG A 214 13.56 -9.67 -6.12
CA ARG A 214 13.21 -10.32 -7.39
C ARG A 214 12.89 -11.80 -7.21
N ASN A 215 13.69 -12.51 -6.41
CA ASN A 215 13.46 -13.93 -6.09
C ASN A 215 12.17 -14.11 -5.30
N TYR A 216 11.93 -13.24 -4.33
CA TYR A 216 10.68 -13.20 -3.58
C TYR A 216 9.47 -12.97 -4.49
N VAL A 217 9.51 -11.96 -5.36
CA VAL A 217 8.44 -11.67 -6.32
C VAL A 217 8.19 -12.88 -7.24
N ARG A 218 9.24 -13.54 -7.71
CA ARG A 218 9.12 -14.76 -8.51
C ARG A 218 8.41 -15.86 -7.74
N ASN A 219 8.83 -16.13 -6.52
CA ASN A 219 8.30 -17.24 -5.72
C ASN A 219 6.86 -16.99 -5.25
N THR A 220 6.52 -15.75 -4.89
CA THR A 220 5.20 -15.41 -4.37
C THR A 220 4.19 -15.07 -5.47
N TYR A 221 4.62 -14.43 -6.56
CA TYR A 221 3.70 -13.92 -7.60
C TYR A 221 3.86 -14.63 -8.95
N GLY A 222 4.89 -15.46 -9.15
CA GLY A 222 5.18 -16.08 -10.43
C GLY A 222 5.64 -15.07 -11.50
N VAL A 223 6.16 -13.91 -11.08
CA VAL A 223 6.57 -12.81 -11.96
C VAL A 223 8.09 -12.73 -12.06
N PHE A 224 8.60 -12.64 -13.28
CA PHE A 224 10.02 -12.43 -13.57
C PHE A 224 10.26 -10.94 -13.80
N ILE A 225 10.93 -10.31 -12.84
CA ILE A 225 11.33 -8.91 -12.97
C ILE A 225 12.55 -8.81 -13.86
N VAL A 226 12.37 -8.22 -15.05
CA VAL A 226 13.45 -7.97 -16.01
C VAL A 226 13.94 -6.53 -15.87
N ASN A 227 15.26 -6.35 -15.76
CA ASN A 227 15.86 -5.02 -15.90
C ASN A 227 15.83 -4.66 -17.39
N GLN A 228 15.20 -3.54 -17.73
CA GLN A 228 15.27 -2.94 -19.06
C GLN A 228 16.26 -1.79 -19.02
#